data_AF-N9PSH0-F1
#
_entry.id   AF-N9PSH0-F1
#
_cell.length_a   1.000
_cell.length_b   1.000
_cell.length_c   1.000
_cell.angle_alpha   90.00
_cell.angle_beta   90.00
_cell.angle_gamma   90.00
#
_symmetry.space_group_name_H-M   'P 1'
#
loop_
_entity.id
_entity.type
_entity.pdbx_description
1 polymer ?
#
loop_
_entity_poly.entity_id
_entity_poly.type
_entity_poly.pdbx_seq_one_letter_code
_entity_poly.pdbx_strand_id
1 'polypeptide(L)'
;MLRKLGEFPNRNTVEYATLLVHIKNVLLPQHLRSYHWEHDEDSMIIVGVSSNGRLCRKSVYLDSLELAEDFAIYLHELFKKRKYNSDYKIELLVETTSSGKTVSRWKEIDSKKVREVLSS
;
A
#
# COMPACT_ATOMS: atom_id res chain seq x y z
N MET A 1 -11.26 -1.50 -13.53
CA MET A 1 -9.99 -2.26 -13.68
C MET A 1 -8.90 -1.33 -14.21
N LEU A 2 -7.67 -1.46 -13.72
CA LEU A 2 -6.52 -0.64 -14.13
C LEU A 2 -5.77 -1.24 -15.30
N ARG A 3 -5.08 -0.37 -16.06
CA ARG A 3 -4.45 -0.74 -17.32
C ARG A 3 -3.34 -1.79 -17.20
N LYS A 4 -3.30 -2.70 -18.16
CA LYS A 4 -2.40 -3.86 -18.24
C LYS A 4 -1.28 -3.68 -19.28
N LEU A 5 -0.38 -4.66 -19.35
CA LEU A 5 0.66 -4.73 -20.37
C LEU A 5 0.05 -4.63 -21.77
N GLY A 6 0.65 -3.82 -22.63
CA GLY A 6 0.20 -3.60 -24.01
C GLY A 6 -0.90 -2.57 -24.18
N GLU A 7 -1.50 -2.04 -23.10
CA GLU A 7 -2.56 -1.02 -23.16
C GLU A 7 -2.03 0.42 -23.17
N PHE A 8 -0.71 0.59 -23.01
CA PHE A 8 0.00 1.87 -23.13
C PHE A 8 0.84 1.91 -24.41
N PRO A 9 1.17 3.12 -24.93
CA PRO A 9 2.11 3.27 -26.05
C PRO A 9 3.44 2.55 -25.81
N ASN A 10 3.97 2.66 -24.59
CA ASN A 10 5.02 1.78 -24.12
C ASN A 10 4.39 0.46 -23.63
N ARG A 11 4.55 -0.62 -24.41
CA ARG A 11 3.93 -1.92 -24.13
C ARG A 11 4.37 -2.55 -22.80
N ASN A 12 5.50 -2.11 -22.22
CA ASN A 12 5.97 -2.56 -20.92
C ASN A 12 5.38 -1.77 -19.74
N THR A 13 4.63 -0.71 -20.01
CA THR A 13 4.00 0.09 -18.95
C THR A 13 2.74 -0.60 -18.44
N VAL A 14 2.56 -0.57 -17.12
CA VAL A 14 1.35 -1.03 -16.43
C VAL A 14 0.92 -0.01 -15.40
N GLU A 15 -0.36 -0.01 -15.06
CA GLU A 15 -0.96 0.83 -14.03
C GLU A 15 -1.35 -0.03 -12.83
N TYR A 16 -1.20 0.46 -11.61
CA TYR A 16 -1.62 -0.24 -10.39
C TYR A 16 -2.10 0.75 -9.35
N ALA A 17 -3.00 0.31 -8.49
CA ALA A 17 -3.36 1.03 -7.28
C ALA A 17 -2.49 0.55 -6.12
N THR A 18 -2.17 1.45 -5.21
CA THR A 18 -1.44 1.14 -3.98
C THR A 18 -1.92 2.03 -2.84
N LEU A 19 -1.58 1.64 -1.61
CA LEU A 19 -1.89 2.40 -0.42
C LEU A 19 -0.61 2.76 0.32
N LEU A 20 -0.49 4.02 0.69
CA LEU A 20 0.56 4.52 1.57
C LEU A 20 -0.06 4.92 2.90
N VAL A 21 0.66 4.69 3.98
CA VAL A 21 0.22 5.04 5.33
C VAL A 21 1.22 5.99 5.93
N HIS A 22 0.73 7.18 6.26
CA HIS A 22 1.48 8.25 6.89
C HIS A 22 1.30 8.10 8.40
N ILE A 23 2.39 7.91 9.12
CA ILE A 23 2.39 7.72 10.59
C ILE A 23 3.59 8.44 11.19
N LYS A 24 3.42 9.06 12.35
CA LYS A 24 4.55 9.60 13.13
C LYS A 24 5.57 8.53 13.48
N ASN A 25 6.84 8.88 13.39
CA ASN A 25 7.95 7.96 13.61
C ASN A 25 7.88 7.22 14.96
N VAL A 26 7.51 7.92 16.04
CA VAL A 26 7.39 7.33 17.39
C VAL A 26 6.31 6.25 17.50
N LEU A 27 5.27 6.30 16.67
CA LEU A 27 4.16 5.35 16.67
C LEU A 27 4.43 4.12 15.79
N LEU A 28 5.41 4.21 14.89
CA LEU A 28 5.81 3.07 14.07
C LEU A 28 6.48 1.95 14.90
N PRO A 29 6.29 0.69 14.49
CA PRO A 29 7.13 -0.41 14.96
C PRO A 29 8.61 -0.11 14.76
N GLN A 30 9.47 -0.48 15.72
CA GLN A 30 10.91 -0.13 15.71
C GLN A 30 11.64 -0.44 14.40
N HIS A 31 11.29 -1.53 13.72
CA HIS A 31 11.92 -1.94 12.44
C HIS A 31 11.48 -1.11 11.22
N LEU A 32 10.39 -0.33 11.35
CA LEU A 32 9.90 0.60 10.33
C LEU A 32 10.20 2.06 10.65
N ARG A 33 10.70 2.35 11.85
CA ARG A 33 11.12 3.70 12.21
C ARG A 33 12.25 4.17 11.30
N SER A 34 12.24 5.46 11.03
CA SER A 34 13.36 6.12 10.37
C SER A 34 14.34 6.61 11.43
N TYR A 35 15.62 6.36 11.17
CA TYR A 35 16.75 6.88 11.97
C TYR A 35 17.62 7.81 11.12
N HIS A 36 17.04 8.37 10.06
CA HIS A 36 17.69 9.40 9.27
C HIS A 36 17.83 10.66 10.14
N TRP A 37 18.93 11.39 9.98
CA TRP A 37 19.27 12.53 10.84
C TRP A 37 18.27 13.70 10.75
N GLU A 38 17.48 13.75 9.67
CA GLU A 38 16.40 14.74 9.47
C GLU A 38 15.07 14.33 10.12
N HIS A 39 14.95 13.10 10.63
CA HIS A 39 13.70 12.59 11.18
C HIS A 39 13.79 12.45 12.69
N ASP A 40 12.95 13.20 13.39
CA ASP A 40 12.70 13.08 14.82
C ASP A 40 11.52 12.13 15.11
N GLU A 41 11.02 12.18 16.35
CA GLU A 41 9.92 11.34 16.83
C GLU A 41 8.56 11.72 16.23
N ASP A 42 8.36 13.01 15.94
CA ASP A 42 7.10 13.56 15.41
C ASP A 42 7.07 13.64 13.89
N SER A 43 8.20 13.39 13.24
CA SER A 43 8.33 13.33 11.79
C SER A 43 7.37 12.32 11.18
N MET A 44 6.65 12.75 10.15
CA MET A 44 5.72 11.88 9.41
C MET A 44 6.49 10.97 8.47
N ILE A 45 6.34 9.67 8.68
CA ILE A 45 6.97 8.63 7.87
C ILE A 45 5.91 7.95 7.02
N ILE A 46 6.24 7.75 5.75
CA ILE A 46 5.39 7.06 4.79
C ILE A 46 5.83 5.60 4.71
N VAL A 47 4.91 4.68 4.97
CA VAL A 47 5.13 3.23 4.84
C VAL A 47 4.05 2.62 3.96
N GLY A 48 4.33 1.45 3.39
CA GLY A 48 3.35 0.65 2.68
C GLY A 48 2.56 -0.28 3.61
N VAL A 49 1.61 -0.98 3.02
CA VAL A 49 0.87 -2.06 3.66
C VAL A 49 0.97 -3.32 2.81
N SER A 50 1.15 -4.48 3.44
CA SER A 50 1.12 -5.78 2.79
C SER A 50 -0.30 -6.26 2.53
N SER A 51 -0.45 -7.28 1.68
CA SER A 51 -1.76 -7.84 1.31
C SER A 51 -2.56 -8.47 2.45
N ASN A 52 -1.98 -8.61 3.65
CA ASN A 52 -2.66 -9.04 4.88
C ASN A 52 -2.86 -7.89 5.90
N GLY A 53 -2.61 -6.64 5.51
CA GLY A 53 -2.88 -5.46 6.33
C GLY A 53 -1.81 -5.13 7.38
N ARG A 54 -0.58 -5.62 7.23
CA ARG A 54 0.55 -5.24 8.09
C ARG A 54 1.31 -4.08 7.47
N LEU A 55 1.74 -3.11 8.29
CA LEU A 55 2.67 -2.09 7.84
C LEU A 55 3.99 -2.73 7.40
N CYS A 56 4.55 -2.26 6.29
CA CYS A 56 5.84 -2.70 5.77
C CYS A 56 6.46 -1.66 4.83
N ARG A 57 7.72 -1.86 4.44
CA ARG A 57 8.44 -0.92 3.55
C ARG A 57 7.96 -0.96 2.10
N LYS A 58 7.48 -2.11 1.64
CA LYS A 58 6.92 -2.28 0.29
C LYS A 58 5.40 -2.27 0.40
N SER A 59 4.72 -1.59 -0.51
CA SER A 59 3.26 -1.62 -0.53
C SER A 59 2.73 -2.68 -1.49
N VAL A 60 1.43 -2.97 -1.36
CA VAL A 60 0.66 -3.82 -2.27
C VAL A 60 0.51 -3.19 -3.64
N TYR A 61 0.37 -4.05 -4.64
CA TYR A 61 0.00 -3.66 -5.99
C TYR A 61 -1.39 -4.23 -6.29
N LEU A 62 -2.35 -3.36 -6.61
CA LEU A 62 -3.74 -3.75 -6.81
C LEU A 62 -4.17 -3.53 -8.26
N ASP A 63 -5.03 -4.41 -8.75
CA ASP A 63 -5.52 -4.45 -10.12
C ASP A 63 -6.69 -3.51 -10.41
N SER A 64 -7.26 -2.91 -9.37
CA SER A 64 -8.43 -2.04 -9.43
C SER A 64 -8.41 -1.00 -8.30
N LEU A 65 -8.96 0.17 -8.61
CA LEU A 65 -9.16 1.25 -7.64
C LEU A 65 -10.16 0.83 -6.55
N GLU A 66 -11.29 0.25 -6.96
CA GLU A 66 -12.34 -0.28 -6.08
C GLU A 66 -11.77 -1.24 -5.01
N LEU A 67 -10.93 -2.20 -5.40
CA LEU A 67 -10.29 -3.11 -4.44
C LEU A 67 -9.37 -2.37 -3.46
N ALA A 68 -8.71 -1.31 -3.90
CA ALA A 68 -7.87 -0.49 -3.02
C ALA A 68 -8.71 0.34 -2.05
N GLU A 69 -9.87 0.86 -2.47
CA GLU A 69 -10.82 1.57 -1.62
C GLU A 69 -11.42 0.64 -0.55
N ASP A 70 -11.90 -0.54 -0.94
CA ASP A 70 -12.41 -1.55 -0.02
C ASP A 70 -11.35 -1.99 0.99
N PHE A 71 -10.11 -2.16 0.51
CA PHE A 71 -9.00 -2.50 1.38
C PHE A 71 -8.64 -1.37 2.34
N ALA A 72 -8.71 -0.10 1.92
CA ALA A 72 -8.52 1.04 2.81
C ALA A 72 -9.53 1.04 3.97
N ILE A 73 -10.81 0.77 3.68
CA ILE A 73 -11.87 0.66 4.68
C ILE A 73 -11.56 -0.46 5.68
N TYR A 74 -11.18 -1.64 5.17
CA TYR A 74 -10.76 -2.75 6.02
C TYR A 74 -9.55 -2.41 6.91
N LEU A 75 -8.56 -1.69 6.36
CA LEU A 75 -7.39 -1.26 7.13
C LEU A 75 -7.76 -0.28 8.25
N HIS A 76 -8.71 0.62 8.02
CA HIS A 76 -9.20 1.50 9.06
C HIS A 76 -9.76 0.71 10.26
N GLU A 77 -10.55 -0.34 10.01
CA GLU A 77 -11.05 -1.22 11.06
C GLU A 77 -9.94 -2.02 11.75
N LEU A 78 -8.99 -2.55 10.97
CA LEU A 78 -7.85 -3.30 11.50
C LEU A 78 -6.95 -2.42 12.40
N PHE A 79 -6.77 -1.15 12.03
CA PHE A 79 -5.88 -0.22 12.71
C PHE A 79 -6.44 0.29 14.04
N LYS A 80 -7.76 0.22 14.28
CA LYS A 80 -8.36 0.56 15.59
C LYS A 80 -7.70 -0.18 16.77
N LYS A 81 -7.19 -1.39 16.52
CA LYS A 81 -6.54 -2.25 17.53
C LYS A 81 -5.02 -2.01 17.67
N ARG A 82 -4.46 -0.99 17.01
CA ARG A 82 -3.01 -0.74 16.92
C ARG A 82 -2.60 0.52 17.69
N LYS A 83 -1.31 0.64 18.01
CA LYS A 83 -0.75 1.79 18.76
C LYS A 83 -0.95 3.12 18.04
N TYR A 84 -0.94 3.11 16.72
CA TYR A 84 -1.10 4.29 15.87
C TYR A 84 -2.57 4.57 15.51
N ASN A 85 -3.55 4.00 16.20
CA ASN A 85 -4.98 4.10 15.83
C ASN A 85 -5.54 5.54 15.80
N SER A 86 -4.91 6.46 16.53
CA SER A 86 -5.36 7.84 16.68
C SER A 86 -4.67 8.82 15.74
N ASP A 87 -3.58 8.42 15.09
CA ASP A 87 -2.71 9.31 14.32
C ASP A 87 -2.07 8.56 13.14
N TYR A 88 -2.87 8.36 12.10
CA TYR A 88 -2.45 7.87 10.80
C TYR A 88 -3.33 8.45 9.69
N LYS A 89 -2.79 8.51 8.47
CA LYS A 89 -3.54 8.79 7.26
C LYS A 89 -3.24 7.72 6.21
N ILE A 90 -4.29 7.12 5.64
CA ILE A 90 -4.15 6.25 4.48
C ILE A 90 -4.31 7.12 3.23
N GLU A 91 -3.35 7.02 2.33
CA GLU A 91 -3.35 7.67 1.03
C GLU A 91 -3.43 6.58 -0.04
N LEU A 92 -4.41 6.71 -0.92
CA LEU A 92 -4.55 5.83 -2.08
C LEU A 92 -3.93 6.51 -3.29
N LEU A 93 -3.10 5.76 -4.03
CA LEU A 93 -2.46 6.24 -5.25
C LEU A 93 -2.70 5.28 -6.41
N VAL A 94 -2.83 5.84 -7.61
CA VAL A 94 -2.75 5.09 -8.86
C VAL A 94 -1.47 5.50 -9.57
N GLU A 95 -0.58 4.53 -9.79
CA GLU A 95 0.73 4.77 -10.37
C GLU A 95 0.91 3.97 -11.65
N THR A 96 1.85 4.42 -12.49
CA THR A 96 2.31 3.68 -13.66
C THR A 96 3.79 3.34 -13.57
N THR A 97 4.17 2.18 -14.06
CA THR A 97 5.57 1.73 -14.07
C THR A 97 5.92 1.00 -15.35
N SER A 98 7.16 1.17 -15.81
CA SER A 98 7.72 0.47 -16.97
C SER A 98 8.23 -0.94 -16.62
N SER A 99 8.23 -1.32 -15.34
CA SER A 99 8.57 -2.68 -14.87
C SER A 99 7.39 -3.65 -14.99
N GLY A 100 6.69 -3.61 -16.12
CA GLY A 100 5.34 -4.16 -16.23
C GLY A 100 5.20 -5.67 -16.02
N LYS A 101 6.19 -6.49 -16.41
CA LYS A 101 6.16 -7.95 -16.16
C LYS A 101 6.15 -8.28 -14.67
N THR A 102 7.05 -7.66 -13.91
CA THR A 102 7.18 -7.89 -12.46
C THR A 102 5.95 -7.38 -11.73
N VAL A 103 5.52 -6.15 -12.05
CA VAL A 103 4.38 -5.54 -11.36
C VAL A 103 3.06 -6.21 -11.74
N SER A 104 2.88 -6.69 -12.97
CA SER A 104 1.68 -7.49 -13.32
C SER A 104 1.56 -8.75 -12.47
N ARG A 105 2.68 -9.44 -12.23
CA ARG A 105 2.70 -10.63 -11.36
C ARG A 105 2.37 -10.28 -9.91
N TRP A 106 2.94 -9.20 -9.37
CA TRP A 106 2.63 -8.77 -8.01
C TRP A 106 1.19 -8.31 -7.88
N LYS A 107 0.66 -7.57 -8.86
CA LYS A 107 -0.75 -7.17 -8.93
C LYS A 107 -1.68 -8.37 -8.76
N GLU A 108 -1.45 -9.43 -9.53
CA GLU A 108 -2.29 -10.63 -9.48
C GLU A 108 -2.23 -11.30 -8.10
N ILE A 109 -1.03 -11.50 -7.56
CA ILE A 109 -0.82 -12.17 -6.27
C ILE A 109 -1.42 -11.35 -5.12
N ASP A 110 -1.15 -10.06 -5.06
CA ASP A 110 -1.61 -9.19 -3.98
C ASP A 110 -3.12 -8.96 -4.06
N SER A 111 -3.66 -8.71 -5.26
CA SER A 111 -5.11 -8.52 -5.43
C SER A 111 -5.89 -9.76 -5.05
N LYS A 112 -5.38 -10.97 -5.38
CA LYS A 112 -6.01 -12.22 -4.94
C LYS A 112 -6.05 -12.32 -3.40
N LYS A 113 -4.91 -12.09 -2.75
CA LYS A 113 -4.82 -12.16 -1.28
C LYS A 113 -5.68 -11.13 -0.57
N VAL A 114 -5.74 -9.90 -1.11
CA VAL A 114 -6.59 -8.85 -0.54
C VAL A 114 -8.06 -9.25 -0.64
N ARG A 115 -8.52 -9.79 -1.79
CA ARG A 115 -9.90 -10.31 -1.91
C ARG A 115 -10.20 -11.42 -0.91
N GLU A 116 -9.26 -12.34 -0.68
CA GLU A 116 -9.40 -13.40 0.33
C GLU A 116 -9.56 -12.81 1.74
N VAL A 117 -8.76 -11.80 2.09
CA VAL A 117 -8.83 -11.11 3.39
C VAL A 117 -10.14 -10.34 3.56
N LEU A 118 -10.64 -9.70 2.50
CA LEU A 118 -11.90 -8.95 2.54
C LEU A 118 -13.15 -9.85 2.59
N SER A 119 -13.01 -11.12 2.19
CA SER A 119 -14.09 -12.11 2.21
C SER A 119 -14.14 -12.94 3.51
N SER A 120 -13.20 -12.71 4.43
CA SER A 120 -13.03 -13.48 5.68
C SER A 120 -13.67 -12.76 6.87
#